data_AF-A0A966T961-F1
#
_entry.id   AF-A0A966T961-F1
#
_cell.length_a   1.000
_cell.length_b   1.000
_cell.length_c   1.000
_cell.angle_alpha   90.00
_cell.angle_beta   90.00
_cell.angle_gamma   90.00
#
_symmetry.space_group_name_H-M   'P 1'
#
loop_
_entity.id
_entity.type
_entity.pdbx_description
1 polymer ?
#
loop_
_entity_poly.entity_id
_entity_poly.type
_entity_poly.pdbx_seq_one_letter_code
_entity_poly.pdbx_strand_id
1 'polypeptide(L)'
;MAVIETETIVSESQISALVDSLLTNYPPEKTKSVDFLAAQFDAGLAWVHFEVGNGGLGASPKYQKIVNEAIAAANGPSSYARNPIGYGMCAPTIAQWGTEEQ
;
A
#
# COMPACT_ATOMS: atom_id res chain seq x y z
N MET A 1 2.77 17.90 31.26
CA MET A 1 3.30 18.47 30.00
C MET A 1 2.83 17.53 28.90
N ALA A 2 1.82 17.92 28.12
CA ALA A 2 1.31 17.09 27.04
C ALA A 2 2.31 17.13 25.89
N VAL A 3 2.92 15.99 25.58
CA VAL A 3 3.74 15.82 24.38
C VAL A 3 2.77 15.85 23.22
N ILE A 4 2.83 16.91 22.41
CA ILE A 4 2.09 16.99 21.16
C ILE A 4 2.94 16.20 20.17
N GLU A 5 2.68 14.89 20.05
CA GLU A 5 3.27 14.09 18.98
C GLU A 5 2.87 14.73 17.66
N THR A 6 3.87 15.21 16.93
CA THR A 6 3.67 15.78 15.60
C THR A 6 3.48 14.59 14.67
N GLU A 7 2.24 14.13 14.54
CA GLU A 7 1.87 13.12 13.55
C GLU A 7 2.35 13.62 12.18
N THR A 8 3.36 12.96 11.63
CA THR A 8 3.89 13.32 10.31
C THR A 8 2.87 12.83 9.29
N ILE A 9 1.96 13.72 8.92
CA ILE A 9 0.90 13.42 7.95
C ILE A 9 1.56 13.11 6.60
N VAL A 10 1.39 11.87 6.12
CA VAL A 10 1.85 11.47 4.79
C VAL A 10 1.08 12.28 3.74
N SER A 11 1.82 13.05 2.94
CA SER A 11 1.27 13.90 1.88
C SER A 11 1.00 13.13 0.60
N GLU A 12 0.13 13.70 -0.24
CA GLU A 12 -0.15 13.22 -1.60
C GLU A 12 1.13 13.07 -2.43
N SER A 13 2.02 14.07 -2.39
CA SER A 13 3.28 14.06 -3.13
C SER A 13 4.22 12.93 -2.68
N GLN A 14 4.21 12.56 -1.40
CA GLN A 14 5.00 11.43 -0.91
C GLN A 14 4.46 10.11 -1.46
N ILE A 15 3.13 9.94 -1.51
CA ILE A 15 2.51 8.75 -2.11
C ILE A 15 2.88 8.65 -3.59
N SER A 16 2.74 9.73 -4.36
CA SER A 16 3.12 9.75 -5.78
C SER A 16 4.59 9.38 -5.98
N ALA A 17 5.51 9.96 -5.20
CA ALA A 17 6.93 9.65 -5.31
C ALA A 17 7.26 8.18 -4.99
N LEU A 18 6.58 7.58 -4.00
CA LEU A 18 6.74 6.16 -3.68
C LEU A 18 6.22 5.26 -4.80
N VAL A 19 5.09 5.61 -5.40
CA VAL A 19 4.53 4.89 -6.55
C VAL A 19 5.47 4.97 -7.77
N ASP A 20 6.01 6.15 -8.06
CA ASP A 20 6.97 6.33 -9.15
C ASP A 20 8.24 5.49 -8.93
N SER A 21 8.73 5.45 -7.69
CA SER A 21 9.85 4.59 -7.28
C SER A 21 9.53 3.10 -7.48
N LEU A 22 8.34 2.65 -7.05
CA LEU A 22 7.89 1.27 -7.24
C LEU A 22 7.87 0.89 -8.72
N LEU A 23 7.24 1.72 -9.57
CA LEU A 23 7.13 1.44 -11.00
C LEU A 23 8.48 1.49 -11.73
N THR A 24 9.40 2.34 -11.28
CA THR A 24 10.76 2.44 -11.84
C THR A 24 11.59 1.22 -11.49
N ASN A 25 11.58 0.81 -10.23
CA ASN A 25 12.40 -0.30 -9.73
C ASN A 25 11.80 -1.67 -10.09
N TYR A 26 10.49 -1.75 -10.21
CA TYR A 26 9.74 -2.97 -10.54
C TYR A 26 8.79 -2.71 -11.73
N PRO A 27 9.30 -2.52 -12.95
CA PRO A 27 8.45 -2.30 -14.12
C PRO A 27 7.50 -3.50 -14.31
N PRO A 28 6.16 -3.31 -14.40
CA PRO A 28 5.22 -4.42 -14.48
C PRO A 28 5.45 -5.39 -15.64
N GLU A 29 5.93 -4.88 -16.78
CA GLU A 29 6.21 -5.67 -17.97
C GLU A 29 7.44 -6.58 -17.83
N LYS A 30 8.35 -6.28 -16.88
CA LYS A 30 9.61 -7.00 -16.64
C LYS A 30 9.65 -7.71 -15.30
N THR A 31 8.63 -7.53 -14.46
CA THR A 31 8.58 -8.03 -13.09
C THR A 31 7.47 -9.06 -12.97
N LYS A 32 7.75 -10.20 -12.33
CA LYS A 32 6.70 -11.18 -12.06
C LYS A 32 5.68 -10.58 -11.10
N SER A 33 4.41 -10.92 -11.26
CA SER A 33 3.34 -10.34 -10.44
C SER A 33 3.54 -10.55 -8.93
N VAL A 34 4.08 -11.69 -8.50
CA VAL A 34 4.37 -11.93 -7.08
C VAL A 34 5.44 -10.99 -6.53
N ASP A 35 6.51 -10.76 -7.30
CA ASP A 35 7.63 -9.90 -6.88
C ASP A 35 7.19 -8.42 -6.86
N PHE A 36 6.38 -8.01 -7.84
CA PHE A 36 5.79 -6.67 -7.87
C PHE A 36 4.87 -6.41 -6.67
N LEU A 37 3.96 -7.35 -6.38
CA LEU A 37 3.00 -7.20 -5.28
C LEU A 37 3.71 -7.27 -3.91
N ALA A 38 4.78 -8.04 -3.78
CA ALA A 38 5.64 -8.03 -2.60
C ALA A 38 6.33 -6.65 -2.44
N ALA A 39 6.92 -6.11 -3.50
CA ALA A 39 7.52 -4.77 -3.46
C ALA A 39 6.50 -3.66 -3.16
N GLN A 40 5.27 -3.78 -3.67
CA GLN A 40 4.17 -2.87 -3.35
C GLN A 40 3.83 -2.93 -1.86
N PHE A 41 3.78 -4.13 -1.27
CA PHE A 41 3.56 -4.32 0.16
C PHE A 41 4.71 -3.71 0.97
N ASP A 42 5.96 -4.05 0.66
CA ASP A 42 7.14 -3.53 1.36
C ASP A 42 7.26 -2.00 1.28
N ALA A 43 6.80 -1.40 0.19
CA ALA A 43 6.73 0.06 0.02
C ALA A 43 5.58 0.74 0.77
N GLY A 44 4.71 -0.01 1.45
CA GLY A 44 3.55 0.52 2.16
C GLY A 44 2.39 0.94 1.23
N LEU A 45 2.38 0.45 -0.01
CA LEU A 45 1.42 0.84 -1.05
C LEU A 45 0.32 -0.20 -1.25
N ALA A 46 0.31 -1.29 -0.48
CA ALA A 46 -0.75 -2.29 -0.54
C ALA A 46 -2.05 -1.75 0.06
N TRP A 47 -1.99 -1.21 1.28
CA TRP A 47 -3.09 -0.48 1.91
C TRP A 47 -2.51 0.75 2.60
N VAL A 48 -2.52 1.91 1.93
CA VAL A 48 -1.77 3.09 2.41
C VAL A 48 -2.13 3.53 3.83
N HIS A 49 -3.32 3.18 4.30
CA HIS A 49 -3.87 3.50 5.61
C HIS A 49 -3.58 2.48 6.70
N PHE A 50 -3.00 1.33 6.36
CA PHE A 50 -2.47 0.42 7.36
C PHE A 50 -1.19 0.99 7.97
N GLU A 51 -0.78 0.42 9.09
CA GLU A 51 0.46 0.80 9.76
C GLU A 51 1.69 0.49 8.90
N VAL A 52 2.78 1.22 9.19
CA VAL A 52 4.09 0.96 8.59
C VAL A 52 4.55 -0.44 8.97
N GLY A 53 5.00 -1.21 7.97
CA GLY A 53 5.40 -2.61 8.13
C GLY A 53 4.30 -3.62 7.78
N ASN A 54 3.03 -3.20 7.80
CA ASN A 54 1.88 -4.05 7.47
C ASN A 54 1.30 -3.75 6.06
N GLY A 55 2.16 -3.31 5.15
CA GLY A 55 1.73 -2.96 3.79
C GLY A 55 1.15 -1.55 3.65
N GLY A 56 1.24 -0.72 4.70
CA GLY A 56 0.76 0.66 4.72
C GLY A 56 1.79 1.69 5.15
N LEU A 57 1.33 2.95 5.23
CA LEU A 57 2.13 4.13 5.56
C LEU A 57 1.50 4.97 6.68
N GLY A 58 0.39 4.53 7.26
CA GLY A 58 -0.44 5.33 8.17
C GLY A 58 -1.09 6.53 7.47
N ALA A 59 -1.22 6.49 6.15
CA ALA A 59 -1.74 7.61 5.36
C ALA A 59 -3.26 7.63 5.29
N SER A 60 -3.85 8.76 4.90
CA SER A 60 -5.30 8.84 4.68
C SER A 60 -5.76 7.84 3.59
N PRO A 61 -6.81 7.02 3.82
CA PRO A 61 -7.31 6.04 2.85
C PRO A 61 -7.64 6.61 1.45
N LYS A 62 -8.00 7.91 1.38
CA LYS A 62 -8.25 8.62 0.11
C LYS A 62 -7.08 8.52 -0.89
N TYR A 63 -5.84 8.37 -0.40
CA TYR A 63 -4.65 8.27 -1.24
C TYR A 63 -4.47 6.91 -1.90
N GLN A 64 -5.22 5.88 -1.49
CA GLN A 64 -5.19 4.57 -2.16
C GLN A 64 -5.58 4.68 -3.64
N LYS A 65 -6.43 5.66 -3.99
CA LYS A 65 -6.81 5.94 -5.37
C LYS A 65 -5.61 6.23 -6.26
N ILE A 66 -4.65 7.03 -5.78
CA ILE A 66 -3.45 7.42 -6.53
C ILE A 66 -2.62 6.19 -6.89
N VAL A 67 -2.40 5.32 -5.89
CA VAL A 67 -1.66 4.07 -6.07
C VAL A 67 -2.34 3.18 -7.10
N ASN A 68 -3.64 2.95 -6.93
CA ASN A 68 -4.39 2.05 -7.80
C ASN A 68 -4.45 2.56 -9.25
N GLU A 69 -4.68 3.86 -9.45
CA GLU A 69 -4.75 4.46 -10.80
C GLU A 69 -3.40 4.43 -11.51
N ALA A 70 -2.31 4.74 -10.82
CA ALA A 70 -0.97 4.71 -11.40
C ALA A 70 -0.51 3.29 -11.75
N ILE A 71 -0.74 2.31 -10.86
CA ILE A 71 -0.42 0.89 -11.14
C ILE A 71 -1.27 0.39 -12.31
N ALA A 72 -2.57 0.71 -12.35
CA ALA A 72 -3.44 0.31 -13.45
C ALA A 72 -3.00 0.95 -14.79
N ALA A 73 -2.62 2.24 -14.78
CA ALA A 73 -2.12 2.93 -15.97
C ALA A 73 -0.81 2.30 -16.51
N ALA A 74 0.01 1.73 -15.62
CA ALA A 74 1.21 0.99 -15.98
C ALA A 74 0.95 -0.49 -16.37
N ASN A 75 -0.31 -0.91 -16.50
CA ASN A 75 -0.71 -2.33 -16.67
C ASN A 75 -0.16 -3.25 -15.57
N GLY A 76 -0.06 -2.73 -14.35
CA GLY A 76 0.41 -3.44 -13.17
C GLY A 76 -0.56 -4.52 -12.66
N PRO A 77 -0.06 -5.51 -11.92
CA PRO A 77 -0.90 -6.54 -11.33
C PRO A 77 -1.80 -5.96 -10.23
N SER A 78 -3.00 -6.55 -10.07
CA SER A 78 -3.95 -6.15 -9.03
C SER A 78 -4.16 -7.27 -8.00
N SER A 79 -3.75 -7.01 -6.76
CA SER A 79 -4.02 -7.90 -5.61
C SER A 79 -5.53 -8.10 -5.39
N TYR A 80 -6.30 -7.02 -5.49
CA TYR A 80 -7.75 -7.07 -5.33
C TYR A 80 -8.42 -7.95 -6.40
N ALA A 81 -8.02 -7.82 -7.67
CA ALA A 81 -8.58 -8.65 -8.74
C ALA A 81 -8.23 -10.14 -8.56
N ARG A 82 -7.06 -10.44 -7.98
CA ARG A 82 -6.62 -11.83 -7.72
C ARG A 82 -7.30 -12.46 -6.51
N ASN A 83 -7.46 -11.72 -5.41
CA ASN A 83 -8.07 -12.21 -4.18
C ASN A 83 -8.87 -11.10 -3.47
N PRO A 84 -10.09 -10.81 -3.92
CA PRO A 84 -10.88 -9.70 -3.38
C PRO A 84 -11.31 -9.94 -1.93
N ILE A 85 -11.54 -11.20 -1.54
CA ILE A 85 -11.92 -11.57 -0.16
C ILE A 85 -10.74 -11.35 0.78
N GLY A 86 -9.58 -11.92 0.46
CA GLY A 86 -8.39 -11.79 1.28
C GLY A 86 -7.95 -10.33 1.40
N TYR A 87 -7.91 -9.63 0.27
CA TYR A 87 -7.38 -8.27 0.23
C TYR A 87 -8.38 -7.21 0.72
N GLY A 88 -9.66 -7.35 0.38
CA GLY A 88 -10.69 -6.35 0.66
C GLY A 88 -11.48 -6.58 1.95
N MET A 89 -11.45 -7.79 2.53
CA MET A 89 -12.21 -8.11 3.74
C MET A 89 -11.34 -8.71 4.85
N CYS A 90 -10.56 -9.76 4.56
CA CYS A 90 -9.78 -10.43 5.61
C CYS A 90 -8.65 -9.53 6.14
N ALA A 91 -7.84 -8.95 5.27
CA ALA A 91 -6.74 -8.07 5.66
C ALA A 91 -7.19 -6.89 6.54
N PRO A 92 -8.23 -6.09 6.20
CA PRO A 92 -8.69 -5.03 7.09
C PRO A 92 -9.33 -5.54 8.39
N THR A 93 -9.91 -6.74 8.39
CA THR A 93 -10.42 -7.35 9.64
C THR A 93 -9.27 -7.70 10.58
N ILE A 94 -8.20 -8.30 10.06
CA ILE A 94 -7.00 -8.62 10.84
C ILE A 94 -6.31 -7.34 11.31
N ALA A 95 -6.12 -6.36 10.43
CA ALA A 95 -5.48 -5.09 10.80
C ALA A 95 -6.22 -4.37 11.95
N GLN A 96 -7.55 -4.52 12.05
CA GLN A 96 -8.35 -3.87 13.08
C GLN A 96 -8.55 -4.69 14.36
N TRP A 97 -8.60 -6.02 14.25
CA TRP A 97 -9.05 -6.92 15.33
C TRP A 97 -8.12 -8.09 15.61
N GLY A 98 -7.09 -8.27 14.78
CA GLY A 98 -6.12 -9.36 14.88
C GLY A 98 -5.14 -9.17 16.03
N THR A 99 -4.45 -10.25 16.36
CA THR A 99 -3.26 -10.21 17.23
C THR A 99 -2.02 -9.86 16.40
N GLU A 100 -0.90 -9.55 17.05
CA GLU A 100 0.37 -9.23 16.36
C GLU A 100 0.87 -10.40 15.50
N GLU A 101 0.58 -11.64 15.89
CA GLU A 101 0.95 -12.85 15.13
C GLU A 101 0.07 -13.15 13.90
N GLN A 102 -1.05 -12.43 13.71
CA GLN A 102 -2.05 -12.69 12.65
C GLN A 102 -1.93 -11.71 11.49
#